data_AF-A0AAV2F2Q7-F1
#
_entry.id   AF-A0AAV2F2Q7-F1
#
_cell.length_a   1.000
_cell.length_b   1.000
_cell.length_c   1.000
_cell.angle_alpha   90.00
_cell.angle_beta   90.00
_cell.angle_gamma   90.00
#
_symmetry.space_group_name_H-M   'P 1'
#
loop_
_entity.id
_entity.type
_entity.pdbx_description
1 polymer ?
#
loop_
_entity_poly.entity_id
_entity_poly.type
_entity_poly.pdbx_seq_one_letter_code
_entity_poly.pdbx_strand_id
1 'polypeptide(L)'
;MMERLIALLREFAELFAWSALEMPGVQPETAVHRLAFEEGRRPVQQKRRNLLPEKEAALRVEVDKLMGANLVEETSYVTWLSNVVFVPKPSGDWRMCVDHTSLNRACPTDAYPMPRIDLLVDSTAYNEMLSFVDMFSGYHQIPMAEEDRPKTALMTPFGNFCYRVMAFGLKNAGATYQKMVNNVFRQQIGRNVEAYVDNLIVKSRKREDHIEDLRETFQAMRAHRLHLNPLKCVFGVEEGKFLGFMITKTGIEANPKQVDAILKLTPPKTPKEVQGLAGRLAALGRFIPRSADKAAPFF
;
A
#
# COMPACT_ATOMS: atom_id res chain seq x y z
N MET A 1 -14.81 5.98 26.64
CA MET A 1 -13.94 5.87 25.45
C MET A 1 -14.61 5.13 24.31
N MET A 2 -14.94 3.84 24.49
CA MET A 2 -15.56 3.02 23.43
C MET A 2 -16.85 3.60 22.84
N GLU A 3 -17.78 4.10 23.67
CA GLU A 3 -19.02 4.73 23.17
C GLU A 3 -18.75 5.98 22.32
N ARG A 4 -17.81 6.84 22.76
CA ARG A 4 -17.39 8.03 21.99
C ARG A 4 -16.74 7.65 20.67
N LEU A 5 -15.95 6.57 20.64
CA LEU A 5 -15.35 6.05 19.43
C LEU A 5 -16.41 5.53 18.45
N ILE A 6 -17.36 4.72 18.93
CA ILE A 6 -18.48 4.22 18.11
C ILE A 6 -19.30 5.40 17.56
N ALA A 7 -19.59 6.41 18.38
CA ALA A 7 -20.29 7.60 17.94
C ALA A 7 -19.53 8.34 16.83
N LEU A 8 -18.21 8.53 16.98
CA LEU A 8 -17.36 9.14 15.95
C LEU A 8 -17.36 8.33 14.65
N LEU A 9 -17.20 7.00 14.73
CA LEU A 9 -17.22 6.13 13.54
C LEU A 9 -18.56 6.18 12.80
N ARG A 10 -19.67 6.30 13.53
CA ARG A 10 -21.00 6.48 12.94
C ARG A 10 -21.19 7.87 12.32
N GLU A 11 -20.61 8.90 12.93
CA GLU A 11 -20.63 10.27 12.42
C GLU A 11 -19.86 10.42 11.10
N PHE A 12 -18.80 9.63 10.92
CA PHE A 12 -17.98 9.59 9.70
C PHE A 12 -18.20 8.29 8.91
N ALA A 13 -19.39 7.71 8.99
CA ALA A 13 -19.70 6.43 8.34
C ALA A 13 -19.49 6.47 6.82
N GLU A 14 -19.65 7.64 6.20
CA GLU A 14 -19.44 7.85 4.77
C GLU A 14 -17.98 7.71 4.31
N LEU A 15 -17.02 7.77 5.24
CA LEU A 15 -15.62 7.50 4.90
C LEU A 15 -15.35 6.01 4.67
N PHE A 16 -16.23 5.11 5.09
CA PHE A 16 -15.99 3.67 5.00
C PHE A 16 -16.64 3.08 3.75
N ALA A 17 -15.81 2.65 2.80
CA ALA A 17 -16.26 2.01 1.58
C ALA A 17 -16.34 0.49 1.75
N TRP A 18 -17.45 -0.10 1.34
CA TRP A 18 -17.66 -1.55 1.30
C TRP A 18 -17.42 -2.13 -0.10
N SER A 19 -17.47 -1.28 -1.12
CA SER A 19 -17.27 -1.64 -2.51
C SER A 19 -16.48 -0.57 -3.26
N ALA A 20 -15.93 -0.94 -4.42
CA ALA A 20 -15.21 0.01 -5.27
C ALA A 20 -16.14 1.06 -5.92
N LEU A 21 -17.45 0.81 -5.96
CA LEU A 21 -18.46 1.75 -6.47
C LEU A 21 -18.66 2.96 -5.56
N GLU A 22 -18.40 2.77 -4.25
CA GLU A 22 -18.52 3.82 -3.24
C GLU A 22 -17.30 4.75 -3.18
N MET A 23 -16.32 4.54 -4.08
CA MET A 23 -15.08 5.32 -4.10
C MET A 23 -15.04 6.24 -5.33
N PRO A 24 -15.44 7.52 -5.20
CA PRO A 24 -15.31 8.50 -6.29
C PRO A 24 -13.84 8.84 -6.62
N GLY A 25 -12.90 8.42 -5.77
CA GLY A 25 -11.49 8.79 -5.84
C GLY A 25 -11.21 10.16 -5.21
N VAL A 26 -9.93 10.43 -4.96
CA VAL A 26 -9.47 11.73 -4.48
C VAL A 26 -9.61 12.79 -5.57
N GLN A 27 -9.71 14.04 -5.15
CA GLN A 27 -9.77 15.16 -6.09
C GLN A 27 -8.43 15.28 -6.85
N PRO A 28 -8.43 15.57 -8.17
CA PRO A 28 -7.21 15.74 -8.96
C PRO A 28 -6.23 16.80 -8.40
N GLU A 29 -6.76 17.82 -7.71
CA GLU A 29 -5.98 18.86 -7.03
C GLU A 29 -5.21 18.29 -5.82
N THR A 30 -5.70 17.19 -5.24
CA THR A 30 -5.05 16.51 -4.12
C THR A 30 -3.90 15.63 -4.62
N ALA A 31 -4.16 14.80 -5.63
CA ALA A 31 -3.16 13.95 -6.25
C ALA A 31 -3.64 13.42 -7.62
N VAL A 32 -2.69 13.30 -8.54
CA VAL A 32 -2.83 12.60 -9.82
C VAL A 32 -1.53 11.85 -10.08
N HIS A 33 -1.61 10.56 -10.43
CA HIS A 33 -0.43 9.81 -10.85
C HIS A 33 -0.07 10.08 -12.30
N ARG A 34 1.21 10.32 -12.54
CA ARG A 34 1.78 10.58 -13.87
C ARG A 34 2.95 9.64 -14.12
N LEU A 35 3.07 9.19 -15.36
CA LEU A 35 4.17 8.39 -15.85
C LEU A 35 5.16 9.32 -16.55
N ALA A 36 6.28 9.62 -15.88
CA ALA A 36 7.41 10.26 -16.54
C ALA A 36 8.08 9.23 -17.45
N PHE A 37 8.43 9.61 -18.69
CA PHE A 37 9.22 8.77 -19.60
C PHE A 37 10.56 9.42 -19.88
N GLU A 38 11.60 8.60 -19.92
CA GLU A 38 12.90 9.04 -20.46
C GLU A 38 12.79 9.30 -21.96
N GLU A 39 13.41 10.38 -22.43
CA GLU A 39 13.43 10.72 -23.85
C GLU A 39 14.02 9.56 -24.67
N GLY A 40 13.40 9.29 -25.83
CA GLY A 40 13.86 8.26 -26.76
C GLY A 40 13.49 6.82 -26.37
N ARG A 41 12.82 6.58 -25.25
CA ARG A 41 12.39 5.22 -24.88
C ARG A 41 11.21 4.76 -25.74
N ARG A 42 11.40 3.66 -26.48
CA ARG A 42 10.36 3.08 -27.33
C ARG A 42 9.30 2.34 -26.51
N PRO A 43 8.01 2.47 -26.87
CA PRO A 43 6.95 1.66 -26.29
C PRO A 43 7.16 0.16 -26.47
N VAL A 44 6.69 -0.62 -25.49
CA VAL A 44 6.79 -2.09 -25.50
C VAL A 44 5.42 -2.71 -25.40
N GLN A 45 5.07 -3.50 -26.42
CA GLN A 45 3.96 -4.46 -26.36
C GLN A 45 4.53 -5.83 -25.99
N GLN A 46 4.18 -6.34 -24.83
CA GLN A 46 4.63 -7.66 -24.41
C GLN A 46 3.97 -8.76 -25.25
N LYS A 47 4.71 -9.85 -25.51
CA LYS A 47 4.15 -11.04 -26.15
C LYS A 47 3.06 -11.64 -25.25
N ARG A 48 1.94 -12.02 -25.85
CA ARG A 48 0.80 -12.66 -25.15
C ARG A 48 1.27 -13.93 -24.45
N ARG A 49 0.89 -14.08 -23.18
CA ARG A 49 1.06 -15.31 -22.41
C ARG A 49 -0.23 -16.13 -22.42
N ASN A 50 -0.10 -17.45 -22.47
CA ASN A 50 -1.24 -18.35 -22.32
C ASN A 50 -1.68 -18.38 -20.86
N LEU A 51 -2.98 -18.21 -20.62
CA LEU A 51 -3.59 -18.38 -19.30
C LEU A 51 -4.28 -19.74 -19.24
N LEU A 52 -4.21 -20.38 -18.07
CA LEU A 52 -5.02 -21.56 -17.79
C LEU A 52 -6.49 -21.15 -17.71
N PRO A 53 -7.45 -22.03 -18.07
CA PRO A 53 -8.88 -21.69 -18.08
C PRO A 53 -9.39 -21.11 -16.75
N GLU A 54 -8.93 -21.64 -15.62
CA GLU A 54 -9.27 -21.13 -14.28
C GLU A 54 -8.85 -19.66 -14.07
N LYS A 55 -7.62 -19.32 -14.52
CA LYS A 55 -7.09 -17.96 -14.42
C LYS A 55 -7.76 -17.02 -15.41
N GLU A 56 -8.18 -17.51 -16.57
CA GLU A 56 -8.96 -16.73 -17.53
C GLU A 56 -10.35 -16.41 -17.00
N ALA A 57 -11.01 -17.37 -16.33
CA ALA A 57 -12.28 -17.12 -15.65
C ALA A 57 -12.11 -16.06 -14.53
N ALA A 58 -11.06 -16.20 -13.71
CA ALA A 58 -10.72 -15.21 -12.68
C ALA A 58 -10.40 -13.83 -13.27
N LEU A 59 -9.73 -13.78 -14.43
CA LEU A 59 -9.45 -12.54 -15.16
C LEU A 59 -10.73 -11.83 -15.57
N ARG A 60 -11.69 -12.55 -16.14
CA ARG A 60 -12.96 -11.97 -16.58
C ARG A 60 -13.71 -11.35 -15.42
N VAL A 61 -13.87 -12.09 -14.32
CA VAL A 61 -14.56 -11.61 -13.11
C VAL A 61 -13.90 -10.34 -12.55
N GLU A 62 -12.56 -10.30 -12.48
CA GLU A 62 -11.86 -9.13 -11.95
C GLU A 62 -11.97 -7.93 -12.90
N VAL A 63 -11.83 -8.13 -14.22
CA VAL A 63 -11.98 -7.03 -15.20
C VAL A 63 -13.41 -6.49 -15.20
N ASP A 64 -14.42 -7.34 -15.18
CA ASP A 64 -15.83 -6.92 -15.12
C ASP A 64 -16.10 -6.10 -13.85
N LYS A 65 -15.52 -6.49 -12.72
CA LYS A 65 -15.61 -5.73 -11.45
C LYS A 65 -14.93 -4.37 -11.56
N LEU A 66 -13.73 -4.30 -12.14
CA LEU A 66 -13.00 -3.03 -12.32
C LEU A 66 -13.73 -2.10 -13.31
N MET A 67 -14.31 -2.66 -14.38
CA MET A 67 -15.12 -1.92 -15.35
C MET A 67 -16.40 -1.40 -14.71
N GLY A 68 -17.12 -2.25 -13.97
CA GLY A 68 -18.33 -1.86 -13.25
C GLY A 68 -18.09 -0.73 -12.25
N ALA A 69 -16.91 -0.71 -11.62
CA ALA A 69 -16.46 0.37 -10.73
C ALA A 69 -15.79 1.56 -11.44
N ASN A 70 -15.77 1.60 -12.78
CA ASN A 70 -15.15 2.65 -13.59
C ASN A 70 -13.66 2.89 -13.27
N LEU A 71 -12.94 1.86 -12.82
CA LEU A 71 -11.51 1.92 -12.52
C LEU A 71 -10.65 1.60 -13.73
N VAL A 72 -11.19 0.84 -14.68
CA VAL A 72 -10.59 0.56 -15.99
C VAL A 72 -11.57 0.88 -17.10
N GLU A 73 -11.06 1.05 -18.31
CA GLU A 73 -11.83 1.25 -19.53
C GLU A 73 -11.24 0.47 -20.69
N GLU A 74 -12.08 0.12 -21.66
CA GLU A 74 -11.61 -0.48 -22.90
C GLU A 74 -10.75 0.52 -23.68
N THR A 75 -9.67 0.04 -24.30
CA THR A 75 -8.74 0.88 -25.03
C THR A 75 -8.28 0.21 -26.32
N SER A 76 -8.07 1.01 -27.35
CA SER A 76 -7.65 0.59 -28.69
C SER A 76 -6.38 1.32 -29.12
N TYR A 77 -5.67 0.75 -30.09
CA TYR A 77 -4.44 1.34 -30.67
C TYR A 77 -3.34 1.67 -29.65
N VAL A 78 -3.19 0.82 -28.62
CA VAL A 78 -2.22 1.01 -27.54
C VAL A 78 -0.78 0.77 -27.99
N THR A 79 0.16 1.59 -27.50
CA THR A 79 1.60 1.45 -27.79
C THR A 79 2.35 0.70 -26.70
N TRP A 80 1.89 0.80 -25.46
CA TRP A 80 2.33 -0.01 -24.33
C TRP A 80 1.30 -1.09 -24.06
N LEU A 81 1.72 -2.33 -23.84
CA LEU A 81 0.80 -3.41 -23.52
C LEU A 81 1.45 -4.42 -22.58
N SER A 82 0.84 -4.60 -21.41
CA SER A 82 1.36 -5.45 -20.33
C SER A 82 0.53 -6.73 -20.19
N ASN A 83 1.18 -7.84 -19.86
CA ASN A 83 0.48 -9.08 -19.52
C ASN A 83 -0.12 -9.00 -18.13
N VAL A 84 -1.20 -9.75 -17.92
CA VAL A 84 -1.71 -10.07 -16.59
C VAL A 84 -0.97 -11.28 -16.01
N VAL A 85 -0.67 -11.23 -14.72
CA VAL A 85 -0.12 -12.31 -13.92
C VAL A 85 -0.99 -12.57 -12.69
N PHE A 86 -0.99 -13.80 -12.20
CA PHE A 86 -1.82 -14.21 -11.08
C PHE A 86 -0.99 -14.73 -9.92
N VAL A 87 -1.30 -14.24 -8.72
CA VAL A 87 -0.68 -14.64 -7.46
C VAL A 87 -1.74 -15.25 -6.54
N PRO A 88 -1.50 -16.40 -5.90
CA PRO A 88 -2.46 -16.99 -4.98
C PRO A 88 -2.63 -16.10 -3.73
N LYS A 89 -3.88 -15.88 -3.32
CA LYS A 89 -4.21 -15.29 -2.02
C LYS A 89 -4.21 -16.39 -0.94
N PRO A 90 -4.00 -16.04 0.34
CA PRO A 90 -4.16 -16.99 1.44
C PRO A 90 -5.57 -17.60 1.54
N SER A 91 -6.60 -16.94 0.99
CA SER A 91 -7.97 -17.47 0.93
C SER A 91 -8.14 -18.62 -0.06
N GLY A 92 -7.15 -18.88 -0.92
CA GLY A 92 -7.24 -19.83 -2.05
C GLY A 92 -7.60 -19.16 -3.38
N ASP A 93 -8.14 -17.93 -3.36
CA ASP A 93 -8.49 -17.21 -4.59
C ASP A 93 -7.26 -16.64 -5.32
N TRP A 94 -7.43 -16.29 -6.59
CA TRP A 94 -6.40 -15.60 -7.35
C TRP A 94 -6.41 -14.08 -7.13
N ARG A 95 -5.22 -13.46 -7.14
CA ARG A 95 -5.03 -12.01 -7.23
C ARG A 95 -4.49 -11.66 -8.61
N MET A 96 -5.28 -10.91 -9.37
CA MET A 96 -4.83 -10.31 -10.63
C MET A 96 -3.75 -9.26 -10.34
N CYS A 97 -2.66 -9.28 -11.10
CA CYS A 97 -1.62 -8.26 -11.11
C CYS A 97 -1.23 -7.98 -12.56
N VAL A 98 -0.73 -6.80 -12.85
CA VAL A 98 -0.25 -6.44 -14.19
C VAL A 98 1.27 -6.37 -14.20
N ASP A 99 1.90 -7.03 -15.17
CA ASP A 99 3.35 -7.05 -15.33
C ASP A 99 3.85 -5.77 -16.00
N HIS A 100 3.86 -4.68 -15.23
CA HIS A 100 4.35 -3.37 -15.68
C HIS A 100 5.88 -3.30 -15.78
N THR A 101 6.62 -4.42 -15.77
CA THR A 101 8.10 -4.41 -15.79
C THR A 101 8.67 -3.60 -16.94
N SER A 102 8.14 -3.75 -18.15
CA SER A 102 8.61 -3.00 -19.33
C SER A 102 8.32 -1.51 -19.22
N LEU A 103 7.12 -1.16 -18.72
CA LEU A 103 6.68 0.21 -18.50
C LEU A 103 7.51 0.89 -17.41
N ASN A 104 7.74 0.21 -16.30
CA ASN A 104 8.53 0.69 -15.17
C ASN A 104 9.99 0.93 -15.53
N ARG A 105 10.57 0.12 -16.43
CA ARG A 105 11.94 0.34 -16.94
C ARG A 105 12.06 1.60 -17.79
N ALA A 106 10.95 2.11 -18.32
CA ALA A 106 10.92 3.32 -19.13
C ALA A 106 10.73 4.60 -18.31
N CYS A 107 10.30 4.46 -17.06
CA CYS A 107 10.06 5.57 -16.16
C CYS A 107 11.31 5.81 -15.31
N PRO A 108 11.82 7.05 -15.18
CA PRO A 108 12.87 7.37 -14.23
C PRO A 108 12.33 7.22 -12.80
N THR A 109 13.23 7.03 -11.83
CA THR A 109 12.83 6.93 -10.42
C THR A 109 12.58 8.33 -9.87
N ASP A 110 11.41 8.53 -9.24
CA ASP A 110 11.11 9.75 -8.48
C ASP A 110 11.86 9.68 -7.14
N ALA A 111 12.83 10.57 -6.95
CA ALA A 111 13.65 10.66 -5.74
C ALA A 111 12.91 11.39 -4.60
N TYR A 112 11.61 11.11 -4.42
CA TYR A 112 10.83 11.69 -3.34
C TYR A 112 11.34 11.18 -1.98
N PRO A 113 11.58 12.07 -0.99
CA PRO A 113 12.13 11.68 0.30
C PRO A 113 11.11 10.84 1.07
N MET A 114 11.32 9.53 1.10
CA MET A 114 10.54 8.62 1.92
C MET A 114 10.96 8.73 3.39
N PRO A 115 10.01 8.76 4.34
CA PRO A 115 10.35 8.79 5.76
C PRO A 115 11.11 7.52 6.17
N ARG A 116 12.04 7.68 7.13
CA ARG A 116 12.79 6.54 7.68
C ARG A 116 11.87 5.73 8.60
N ILE A 117 11.74 4.44 8.30
CA ILE A 117 10.85 3.52 9.04
C ILE A 117 11.17 3.51 10.54
N ASP A 118 12.44 3.48 10.93
CA ASP A 118 12.81 3.45 12.35
C ASP A 118 12.36 4.71 13.09
N LEU A 119 12.49 5.89 12.48
CA LEU A 119 12.01 7.14 13.08
C LEU A 119 10.49 7.17 13.23
N LEU A 120 9.75 6.67 12.22
CA LEU A 120 8.30 6.56 12.31
C LEU A 120 7.91 5.65 13.48
N VAL A 121 8.54 4.48 13.56
CA VAL A 121 8.27 3.49 14.60
C VAL A 121 8.61 4.03 16.00
N ASP A 122 9.78 4.67 16.17
CA ASP A 122 10.18 5.30 17.43
C ASP A 122 9.20 6.39 17.87
N SER A 123 8.69 7.18 16.91
CA SER A 123 7.73 8.24 17.22
C SER A 123 6.35 7.71 17.64
N THR A 124 6.01 6.46 17.28
CA THR A 124 4.73 5.81 17.63
C THR A 124 4.76 5.15 19.01
N ALA A 125 5.95 4.88 19.55
CA ALA A 125 6.10 4.31 20.88
C ALA A 125 5.55 5.25 21.97
N TYR A 126 5.17 4.67 23.11
CA TYR A 126 4.74 5.40 24.31
C TYR A 126 3.45 6.23 24.15
N ASN A 127 2.68 6.01 23.09
CA ASN A 127 1.33 6.57 22.98
C ASN A 127 0.34 5.63 23.68
N GLU A 128 -0.55 6.19 24.49
CA GLU A 128 -1.57 5.39 25.20
C GLU A 128 -2.64 4.81 24.27
N MET A 129 -2.82 5.41 23.09
CA MET A 129 -3.86 5.00 22.16
C MET A 129 -3.42 5.13 20.70
N LEU A 130 -3.72 4.10 19.91
CA LEU A 130 -3.38 3.97 18.52
C LEU A 130 -4.62 3.59 17.70
N SER A 131 -4.67 4.08 16.47
CA SER A 131 -5.60 3.62 15.44
C SER A 131 -4.86 3.40 14.14
N PHE A 132 -4.97 2.18 13.61
CA PHE A 132 -4.39 1.76 12.34
C PHE A 132 -5.43 1.94 11.25
N VAL A 133 -5.11 2.75 10.26
CA VAL A 133 -6.05 3.15 9.22
C VAL A 133 -5.57 2.63 7.87
N ASP A 134 -6.43 1.89 7.17
CA ASP A 134 -6.18 1.32 5.84
C ASP A 134 -7.14 1.94 4.83
N MET A 135 -6.58 2.47 3.74
CA MET A 135 -7.37 3.04 2.66
C MET A 135 -7.91 1.93 1.75
N PHE A 136 -9.20 1.99 1.42
CA PHE A 136 -9.80 0.98 0.55
C PHE A 136 -9.16 1.00 -0.83
N SER A 137 -8.44 -0.07 -1.19
CA SER A 137 -7.67 -0.16 -2.45
C SER A 137 -6.88 1.13 -2.74
N GLY A 138 -6.17 1.68 -1.73
CA GLY A 138 -5.69 3.06 -1.73
C GLY A 138 -5.14 3.61 -3.06
N TYR A 139 -4.33 2.86 -3.80
CA TYR A 139 -3.83 3.31 -5.10
C TYR A 139 -4.95 3.61 -6.11
N HIS A 140 -6.00 2.79 -6.17
CA HIS A 140 -7.15 3.01 -7.05
C HIS A 140 -7.97 4.26 -6.69
N GLN A 141 -7.75 4.89 -5.54
CA GLN A 141 -8.39 6.17 -5.23
C GLN A 141 -7.68 7.36 -5.90
N ILE A 142 -6.42 7.21 -6.31
CA ILE A 142 -5.68 8.28 -6.99
C ILE A 142 -5.94 8.20 -8.49
N PRO A 143 -6.44 9.24 -9.16
CA PRO A 143 -6.64 9.23 -10.61
C PRO A 143 -5.32 9.13 -11.38
N MET A 144 -5.36 8.46 -12.53
CA MET A 144 -4.31 8.57 -13.55
C MET A 144 -4.50 9.83 -14.36
N ALA A 145 -3.38 10.49 -14.71
CA ALA A 145 -3.37 11.52 -15.74
C ALA A 145 -3.90 10.95 -17.05
N GLU A 146 -4.78 11.70 -17.71
CA GLU A 146 -5.57 11.22 -18.85
C GLU A 146 -4.68 10.79 -20.02
N GLU A 147 -3.62 11.56 -20.27
CA GLU A 147 -2.60 11.29 -21.27
C GLU A 147 -1.78 10.01 -21.00
N ASP A 148 -1.75 9.54 -19.75
CA ASP A 148 -0.99 8.38 -19.32
C ASP A 148 -1.83 7.10 -19.20
N ARG A 149 -3.16 7.21 -19.13
CA ARG A 149 -4.06 6.04 -18.99
C ARG A 149 -3.77 4.96 -20.03
N PRO A 150 -3.72 5.24 -21.35
CA PRO A 150 -3.50 4.19 -22.36
C PRO A 150 -2.17 3.47 -22.22
N LYS A 151 -1.19 4.07 -21.52
CA LYS A 151 0.13 3.47 -21.30
C LYS A 151 0.11 2.37 -20.23
N THR A 152 -0.92 2.37 -19.39
CA THR A 152 -1.17 1.32 -18.38
C THR A 152 -1.89 0.09 -18.94
N ALA A 153 -2.05 0.00 -20.26
CA ALA A 153 -2.90 -1.02 -20.87
C ALA A 153 -2.47 -2.45 -20.51
N LEU A 154 -3.47 -3.26 -20.18
CA LEU A 154 -3.38 -4.68 -19.91
C LEU A 154 -4.03 -5.49 -21.04
N MET A 155 -3.38 -6.59 -21.38
CA MET A 155 -3.85 -7.53 -22.39
C MET A 155 -4.77 -8.58 -21.76
N THR A 156 -5.95 -8.80 -22.35
CA THR A 156 -6.82 -9.94 -22.01
C THR A 156 -7.23 -10.69 -23.29
N PRO A 157 -7.75 -11.93 -23.16
CA PRO A 157 -8.30 -12.66 -24.30
C PRO A 157 -9.51 -12.02 -24.99
N PHE A 158 -10.15 -11.04 -24.33
CA PHE A 158 -11.46 -10.48 -24.72
C PHE A 158 -11.42 -8.96 -24.89
N GLY A 159 -10.23 -8.35 -24.92
CA GLY A 159 -10.05 -6.91 -25.13
C GLY A 159 -8.78 -6.39 -24.48
N ASN A 160 -8.39 -5.17 -24.84
CA ASN A 160 -7.37 -4.44 -24.09
C ASN A 160 -8.06 -3.40 -23.23
N PHE A 161 -7.59 -3.26 -22.00
CA PHE A 161 -8.14 -2.32 -21.03
C PHE A 161 -7.02 -1.47 -20.45
N CYS A 162 -7.30 -0.23 -20.08
CA CYS A 162 -6.35 0.61 -19.35
C CYS A 162 -6.97 1.16 -18.07
N TYR A 163 -6.13 1.54 -17.12
CA TYR A 163 -6.60 2.06 -15.85
C TYR A 163 -6.90 3.56 -15.92
N ARG A 164 -8.07 3.94 -15.39
CA ARG A 164 -8.46 5.34 -15.13
C ARG A 164 -7.83 5.88 -13.84
N VAL A 165 -7.45 4.98 -12.95
CA VAL A 165 -6.89 5.24 -11.61
C VAL A 165 -5.51 4.60 -11.47
N MET A 166 -4.72 5.00 -10.48
CA MET A 166 -3.34 4.55 -10.35
C MET A 166 -3.29 3.04 -10.08
N ALA A 167 -2.73 2.30 -11.03
CA ALA A 167 -2.64 0.85 -10.96
C ALA A 167 -1.57 0.37 -9.98
N PHE A 168 -1.80 -0.81 -9.39
CA PHE A 168 -0.79 -1.49 -8.57
C PHE A 168 0.43 -1.89 -9.43
N GLY A 169 1.62 -1.77 -8.85
CA GLY A 169 2.86 -2.21 -9.49
C GLY A 169 3.49 -1.19 -10.45
N LEU A 170 2.90 -0.01 -10.62
CA LEU A 170 3.54 1.09 -11.34
C LEU A 170 4.74 1.65 -10.55
N LYS A 171 5.80 1.99 -11.27
CA LYS A 171 6.94 2.71 -10.71
C LYS A 171 6.50 4.08 -10.18
N ASN A 172 7.07 4.51 -9.06
CA ASN A 172 6.74 5.78 -8.39
C ASN A 172 5.29 5.89 -7.85
N ALA A 173 4.48 4.84 -7.91
CA ALA A 173 3.15 4.84 -7.28
C ALA A 173 3.25 5.13 -5.77
N GLY A 174 4.23 4.51 -5.08
CA GLY A 174 4.48 4.77 -3.66
C GLY A 174 4.89 6.22 -3.37
N ALA A 175 5.69 6.85 -4.25
CA ALA A 175 6.08 8.25 -4.12
C ALA A 175 4.88 9.19 -4.32
N THR A 176 4.04 8.91 -5.32
CA THR A 176 2.79 9.66 -5.55
C THR A 176 1.86 9.55 -4.35
N TYR A 177 1.72 8.34 -3.80
CA TYR A 177 0.89 8.10 -2.64
C TYR A 177 1.42 8.82 -1.40
N GLN A 178 2.73 8.77 -1.14
CA GLN A 178 3.33 9.49 -0.01
C GLN A 178 3.21 11.02 -0.17
N LYS A 179 3.32 11.56 -1.39
CA LYS A 179 3.06 12.98 -1.66
C LYS A 179 1.62 13.36 -1.30
N MET A 180 0.65 12.54 -1.71
CA MET A 180 -0.76 12.73 -1.35
C MET A 180 -0.94 12.74 0.18
N VAL A 181 -0.42 11.72 0.87
CA VAL A 181 -0.51 11.59 2.33
C VAL A 181 0.10 12.80 3.03
N ASN A 182 1.30 13.24 2.62
CA ASN A 182 1.95 14.40 3.21
C ASN A 182 1.19 15.70 2.95
N ASN A 183 0.49 15.81 1.82
CA ASN A 183 -0.35 16.96 1.50
C ASN A 183 -1.61 16.97 2.39
N VAL A 184 -2.35 15.86 2.40
CA VAL A 184 -3.62 15.71 3.14
C VAL A 184 -3.42 15.88 4.65
N PHE A 185 -2.36 15.27 5.21
CA PHE A 185 -2.10 15.27 6.65
C PHE A 185 -0.99 16.23 7.06
N ARG A 186 -0.71 17.28 6.26
CA ARG A 186 0.42 18.19 6.46
C ARG A 186 0.54 18.75 7.88
N GLN A 187 -0.58 19.03 8.54
CA GLN A 187 -0.64 19.60 9.90
C GLN A 187 -0.64 18.53 11.02
N GLN A 188 -0.71 17.25 10.65
CA GLN A 188 -0.87 16.10 11.54
C GLN A 188 0.34 15.16 11.52
N ILE A 189 1.04 15.06 10.38
CA ILE A 189 2.26 14.24 10.22
C ILE A 189 3.30 14.61 11.27
N GLY A 190 3.82 13.62 11.99
CA GLY A 190 4.79 13.79 13.08
C GLY A 190 4.16 14.10 14.44
N ARG A 191 2.97 14.71 14.47
CA ARG A 191 2.26 15.08 15.71
C ARG A 191 1.39 13.94 16.21
N ASN A 192 0.29 13.67 15.51
CA ASN A 192 -0.69 12.65 15.84
C ASN A 192 -0.89 11.66 14.69
N VAL A 193 -0.29 11.88 13.52
CA VAL A 193 -0.32 10.95 12.39
C VAL A 193 1.10 10.55 12.01
N GLU A 194 1.33 9.26 11.80
CA GLU A 194 2.49 8.75 11.10
C GLU A 194 2.06 7.94 9.88
N ALA A 195 2.82 8.04 8.80
CA ALA A 195 2.43 7.40 7.56
C ALA A 195 3.62 6.95 6.74
N TYR A 196 3.51 5.73 6.21
CA TYR A 196 4.44 5.19 5.22
C TYR A 196 3.64 4.53 4.10
N VAL A 197 3.57 5.22 2.96
CA VAL A 197 2.72 4.84 1.82
C VAL A 197 1.30 4.55 2.32
N ASP A 198 0.85 3.30 2.21
CA ASP A 198 -0.49 2.82 2.54
C ASP A 198 -0.70 2.55 4.05
N ASN A 199 0.37 2.53 4.85
CA ASN A 199 0.30 2.29 6.29
C ASN A 199 0.15 3.62 7.04
N LEU A 200 -1.06 3.93 7.49
CA LEU A 200 -1.37 5.14 8.26
C LEU A 200 -1.68 4.76 9.72
N ILE A 201 -1.11 5.50 10.67
CA ILE A 201 -1.42 5.36 12.09
C ILE A 201 -1.77 6.72 12.68
N VAL A 202 -2.86 6.77 13.43
CA VAL A 202 -3.22 7.89 14.29
C VAL A 202 -2.82 7.52 15.71
N LYS A 203 -2.00 8.35 16.35
CA LYS A 203 -1.42 8.12 17.67
C LYS A 203 -1.75 9.29 18.59
N SER A 204 -2.08 8.97 19.82
CA SER A 204 -2.37 9.98 20.85
C SER A 204 -1.63 9.64 22.12
N ARG A 205 -0.93 10.63 22.67
CA ARG A 205 -0.15 10.46 23.90
C ARG A 205 -1.04 10.05 25.06
N LYS A 206 -2.20 10.70 25.19
CA LYS A 206 -3.21 10.37 26.19
C LYS A 206 -4.43 9.77 25.54
N ARG A 207 -5.05 8.81 26.22
CA ARG A 207 -6.31 8.16 25.82
C ARG A 207 -7.44 9.17 25.58
N GLU A 208 -7.49 10.24 26.36
CA GLU A 208 -8.58 11.23 26.34
C GLU A 208 -8.60 12.08 25.07
N ASP A 209 -7.43 12.33 24.48
CA ASP A 209 -7.22 13.18 23.29
C ASP A 209 -7.57 12.44 21.99
N HIS A 210 -7.56 11.10 22.02
CA HIS A 210 -7.59 10.29 20.80
C HIS A 210 -8.86 10.43 19.95
N ILE A 211 -9.99 10.76 20.57
CA ILE A 211 -11.23 11.01 19.83
C ILE A 211 -11.11 12.30 19.00
N GLU A 212 -10.46 13.33 19.53
CA GLU A 212 -10.28 14.59 18.81
C GLU A 212 -9.21 14.46 17.72
N ASP A 213 -8.12 13.73 18.00
CA ASP A 213 -7.11 13.42 16.98
C ASP A 213 -7.71 12.63 15.80
N LEU A 214 -8.52 11.61 16.08
CA LEU A 214 -9.22 10.85 15.04
C LEU A 214 -10.20 11.72 14.26
N ARG A 215 -10.95 12.58 14.95
CA ARG A 215 -11.89 13.51 14.32
C ARG A 215 -11.18 14.46 13.36
N GLU A 216 -10.04 15.03 13.77
CA GLU A 216 -9.21 15.88 12.91
C GLU A 216 -8.71 15.11 11.68
N THR A 217 -8.24 13.87 11.87
CA THR A 217 -7.81 12.99 10.78
C THR A 217 -8.96 12.68 9.81
N PHE A 218 -10.14 12.33 10.32
CA PHE A 218 -11.31 12.03 9.49
C PHE A 218 -11.85 13.25 8.75
N GLN A 219 -11.80 14.45 9.35
CA GLN A 219 -12.13 15.69 8.66
C GLN A 219 -11.20 15.95 7.47
N ALA A 220 -9.89 15.72 7.63
CA ALA A 220 -8.94 15.82 6.52
C ALA A 220 -9.25 14.78 5.42
N MET A 221 -9.53 13.53 5.79
CA MET A 221 -9.92 12.49 4.82
C MET A 221 -11.20 12.86 4.06
N ARG A 222 -12.23 13.35 4.77
CA ARG A 222 -13.50 13.80 4.20
C ARG A 222 -13.28 14.93 3.19
N ALA A 223 -12.47 15.93 3.55
CA ALA A 223 -12.17 17.07 2.67
C ALA A 223 -11.52 16.63 1.35
N HIS A 224 -10.70 15.57 1.39
CA HIS A 224 -9.97 15.04 0.23
C HIS A 224 -10.59 13.80 -0.41
N ARG A 225 -11.79 13.38 0.03
CA ARG A 225 -12.53 12.21 -0.49
C ARG A 225 -11.77 10.88 -0.39
N LEU A 226 -10.96 10.73 0.66
CA LEU A 226 -10.32 9.46 0.97
C LEU A 226 -11.30 8.51 1.64
N HIS A 227 -11.29 7.24 1.21
CA HIS A 227 -12.16 6.19 1.73
C HIS A 227 -11.36 5.08 2.41
N LEU A 228 -11.86 4.63 3.56
CA LEU A 228 -11.28 3.64 4.43
C LEU A 228 -11.83 2.25 4.16
N ASN A 229 -11.01 1.24 4.43
CA ASN A 229 -11.44 -0.15 4.43
C ASN A 229 -11.88 -0.57 5.84
N PRO A 230 -13.19 -0.66 6.12
CA PRO A 230 -13.67 -0.98 7.46
C PRO A 230 -13.19 -2.35 7.96
N LEU A 231 -12.90 -3.31 7.08
CA LEU A 231 -12.45 -4.65 7.45
C LEU A 231 -10.96 -4.72 7.83
N LYS A 232 -10.20 -3.66 7.57
CA LYS A 232 -8.76 -3.62 7.83
C LYS A 232 -8.34 -2.52 8.80
N CYS A 233 -9.18 -1.50 9.00
CA CYS A 233 -8.94 -0.51 10.03
C CYS A 233 -9.09 -1.11 11.43
N VAL A 234 -8.27 -0.63 12.36
CA VAL A 234 -8.33 -0.99 13.78
C VAL A 234 -8.29 0.31 14.57
N PHE A 235 -9.29 0.57 15.41
CA PHE A 235 -9.43 1.85 16.09
C PHE A 235 -9.34 1.71 17.61
N GLY A 236 -8.64 2.64 18.25
CA GLY A 236 -8.62 2.79 19.71
C GLY A 236 -8.02 1.59 20.45
N VAL A 237 -6.84 1.12 20.02
CA VAL A 237 -6.09 0.03 20.66
C VAL A 237 -4.84 0.55 21.38
N GLU A 238 -4.40 -0.16 22.43
CA GLU A 238 -3.17 0.18 23.17
C GLU A 238 -1.89 -0.36 22.50
N GLU A 239 -2.05 -1.32 21.60
CA GLU A 239 -0.95 -1.97 20.90
C GLU A 239 -1.37 -2.44 19.50
N GLY A 240 -0.40 -2.62 18.61
CA GLY A 240 -0.66 -3.18 17.31
C GLY A 240 0.55 -3.22 16.40
N LYS A 241 0.37 -3.80 15.21
CA LYS A 241 1.45 -4.00 14.25
C LYS A 241 1.61 -2.80 13.34
N PHE A 242 2.79 -2.20 13.30
CA PHE A 242 3.14 -1.12 12.37
C PHE A 242 4.46 -1.41 11.65
N LEU A 243 4.48 -1.37 10.32
CA LEU A 243 5.68 -1.54 9.48
C LEU A 243 6.57 -2.76 9.83
N GLY A 244 5.94 -3.83 10.33
CA GLY A 244 6.62 -5.07 10.71
C GLY A 244 6.95 -5.18 12.20
N PHE A 245 6.72 -4.14 13.00
CA PHE A 245 7.01 -4.08 14.42
C PHE A 245 5.74 -4.12 15.26
N MET A 246 5.85 -4.58 16.50
CA MET A 246 4.77 -4.49 17.48
C MET A 246 4.98 -3.21 18.29
N ILE A 247 4.02 -2.29 18.19
CA ILE A 247 4.01 -1.05 18.95
C ILE A 247 3.15 -1.27 20.19
N THR A 248 3.68 -0.95 21.36
CA THR A 248 2.97 -1.05 22.64
C THR A 248 3.15 0.25 23.43
N LYS A 249 2.38 0.42 24.50
CA LYS A 249 2.57 1.54 25.45
C LYS A 249 3.93 1.53 26.14
N THR A 250 4.57 0.37 26.27
CA THR A 250 5.87 0.20 26.95
C THR A 250 7.06 0.34 26.02
N GLY A 251 6.84 0.33 24.70
CA GLY A 251 7.90 0.53 23.71
C GLY A 251 7.61 -0.19 22.41
N ILE A 252 8.68 -0.72 21.81
CA ILE A 252 8.61 -1.43 20.54
C ILE A 252 9.17 -2.82 20.70
N GLU A 253 8.43 -3.80 20.19
CA GLU A 253 8.76 -5.21 20.30
C GLU A 253 8.90 -5.87 18.91
N ALA A 254 9.68 -6.95 18.88
CA ALA A 254 9.83 -7.77 17.69
C ALA A 254 8.52 -8.49 17.39
N ASN A 255 8.12 -8.54 16.13
CA ASN A 255 6.94 -9.28 15.73
C ASN A 255 7.14 -10.79 15.97
N PRO A 256 6.33 -11.43 16.84
CA PRO A 256 6.51 -12.84 17.19
C PRO A 256 6.48 -13.78 15.97
N LYS A 257 5.71 -13.45 14.92
CA LYS A 257 5.66 -14.25 13.69
C LYS A 257 6.97 -14.19 12.91
N GLN A 258 7.66 -13.05 12.91
CA GLN A 258 8.96 -12.93 12.25
C GLN A 258 10.03 -13.69 13.04
N VAL A 259 9.98 -13.61 14.37
CA VAL A 259 10.86 -14.38 15.26
C VAL A 259 10.66 -15.89 15.05
N ASP A 260 9.41 -16.36 15.11
CA ASP A 260 9.05 -17.76 14.90
C ASP A 260 9.48 -18.28 13.50
N ALA A 261 9.30 -17.46 12.46
CA ALA A 261 9.74 -17.80 11.12
C ALA A 261 11.26 -17.97 11.01
N ILE A 262 12.06 -17.29 11.85
CA ILE A 262 13.51 -17.46 11.91
C ILE A 262 13.88 -18.68 12.76
N LEU A 263 13.21 -18.89 13.90
CA LEU A 263 13.45 -20.06 14.75
C LEU A 263 13.16 -21.39 14.02
N LYS A 264 12.22 -21.38 13.06
CA LYS A 264 11.85 -22.54 12.23
C LYS A 264 12.69 -22.69 10.95
N LEU A 265 13.65 -21.79 10.68
CA LEU A 265 14.48 -21.90 9.48
C LEU A 265 15.40 -23.12 9.58
N THR A 266 15.53 -23.84 8.47
CA THR A 266 16.60 -24.83 8.31
C THR A 266 17.92 -24.12 8.04
N PRO A 267 19.07 -24.68 8.46
CA PRO A 267 20.37 -24.13 8.16
C PRO A 267 20.54 -23.89 6.64
N PRO A 268 20.94 -22.68 6.22
CA PRO A 268 21.10 -22.36 4.81
C PRO A 268 22.23 -23.18 4.20
N LYS A 269 22.00 -23.72 3.00
CA LYS A 269 22.93 -24.56 2.24
C LYS A 269 23.48 -23.86 1.01
N THR A 270 22.90 -22.73 0.62
CA THR A 270 23.29 -21.99 -0.59
C THR A 270 23.58 -20.51 -0.27
N PRO A 271 24.45 -19.83 -1.06
CA PRO A 271 24.70 -18.40 -0.88
C PRO A 271 23.43 -17.55 -0.93
N LYS A 272 22.46 -17.92 -1.78
CA LYS A 272 21.16 -17.23 -1.87
C LYS A 272 20.33 -17.38 -0.59
N GLU A 273 20.38 -18.55 0.05
CA GLU A 273 19.73 -18.78 1.34
C GLU A 273 20.43 -18.00 2.47
N VAL A 274 21.76 -17.92 2.46
CA VAL A 274 22.52 -17.10 3.41
C VAL A 274 22.15 -15.62 3.26
N GLN A 275 22.10 -15.08 2.04
CA GLN A 275 21.64 -13.72 1.77
C GLN A 275 20.19 -13.49 2.25
N GLY A 276 19.32 -14.48 2.03
CA GLY A 276 17.94 -14.46 2.53
C GLY A 276 17.87 -14.42 4.06
N LEU A 277 18.69 -15.22 4.76
CA LEU A 277 18.82 -15.21 6.21
C LEU A 277 19.33 -13.86 6.72
N ALA A 278 20.41 -13.34 6.12
CA ALA A 278 20.97 -12.04 6.47
C ALA A 278 19.94 -10.92 6.35
N GLY A 279 19.13 -10.90 5.28
CA GLY A 279 18.03 -9.95 5.12
C GLY A 279 16.94 -10.08 6.20
N ARG A 280 16.59 -11.30 6.61
CA ARG A 280 15.62 -11.53 7.71
C ARG A 280 16.18 -11.08 9.06
N LEU A 281 17.46 -11.34 9.33
CA LEU A 281 18.13 -10.90 10.56
C LEU A 281 18.27 -9.38 10.61
N ALA A 282 18.54 -8.73 9.48
CA ALA A 282 18.60 -7.27 9.39
C ALA A 282 17.27 -6.61 9.80
N ALA A 283 16.12 -7.21 9.43
CA ALA A 283 14.81 -6.72 9.85
C ALA A 283 14.58 -6.78 11.38
N LEU A 284 15.28 -7.68 12.09
CA LEU A 284 15.29 -7.78 13.55
C LEU A 284 16.51 -7.12 14.19
N GLY A 285 17.38 -6.47 13.40
CA GLY A 285 18.70 -6.03 13.84
C GLY A 285 18.66 -5.12 15.07
N ARG A 286 17.61 -4.31 15.21
CA ARG A 286 17.39 -3.42 16.37
C ARG A 286 17.21 -4.17 17.70
N PHE A 287 16.74 -5.42 17.66
CA PHE A 287 16.46 -6.24 18.84
C PHE A 287 17.62 -7.19 19.17
N ILE A 288 18.63 -7.28 18.29
CA ILE A 288 19.76 -8.19 18.43
C ILE A 288 20.98 -7.37 18.85
N PRO A 289 21.43 -7.46 20.11
CA PRO A 289 22.62 -6.74 20.55
C PRO A 289 23.84 -7.24 19.79
N ARG A 290 24.66 -6.29 19.29
CA ARG A 290 25.84 -6.56 18.46
C ARG A 290 25.52 -7.42 17.23
N SER A 291 24.42 -7.10 16.55
CA SER A 291 23.92 -7.86 15.38
C SER A 291 24.97 -7.99 14.28
N ALA A 292 25.74 -6.93 13.99
CA ALA A 292 26.81 -6.96 13.00
C ALA A 292 27.89 -8.01 13.35
N ASP A 293 28.40 -8.01 14.58
CA ASP A 293 29.42 -8.96 15.03
C ASP A 293 28.91 -10.40 14.98
N LYS A 294 27.65 -10.62 15.36
CA LYS A 294 26.99 -11.93 15.30
C LYS A 294 26.73 -12.40 13.88
N ALA A 295 26.54 -11.46 12.95
CA ALA A 295 26.30 -11.76 11.55
C ALA A 295 27.60 -11.89 10.73
N ALA A 296 28.74 -11.46 11.26
CA ALA A 296 30.03 -11.51 10.57
C ALA A 296 30.39 -12.89 9.99
N PRO A 297 30.10 -14.04 10.64
CA PRO A 297 30.40 -15.35 10.05
C PRO A 297 29.59 -15.70 8.78
N PHE A 298 28.56 -14.94 8.43
CA PHE A 298 27.76 -15.13 7.21
C PHE A 298 28.30 -14.36 6.00
N PHE A 299 29.30 -13.49 6.19
CA PHE A 299 29.91 -12.64 5.18
C PHE A 299 31.40 -12.99 4.97
#